data_AF-A0AAC9YPX3-F1
#
_entry.id   AF-A0AAC9YPX3-F1
#
_cell.length_a   1.000
_cell.length_b   1.000
_cell.length_c   1.000
_cell.angle_alpha   90.00
_cell.angle_beta   90.00
_cell.angle_gamma   90.00
#
_symmetry.space_group_name_H-M   'P 1'
#
loop_
_entity.id
_entity.type
_entity.pdbx_description
1 polymer ?
#
loop_
_entity_poly.entity_id
_entity_poly.type
_entity_poly.pdbx_seq_one_letter_code
_entity_poly.pdbx_strand_id
1 'polypeptide(L)'
;MRIKLIAIFSALFLSLSLTSTIAATKSPTPTPKASATQKAPVKKAPVKKAPVKKKKKVAKKLPSPSPKWPPVGFKTDPLGETKLYLKVPNAKELVGLLSAKSALASQVKSCTQFTCGAVLVAAEIGCRWWRVTADVVGATSPENRTTKTFGKITADVGRSAPQQVVTVLLVTTEPIGAGQIVSNINVDCNQGDPSGPLPNTDYQVSAN
;
A
#
# COMPACT_ATOMS: atom_id res chain seq x y z
N MET A 1 -45.86 -27.80 22.77
CA MET A 1 -45.71 -28.66 21.57
C MET A 1 -46.87 -28.38 20.62
N ARG A 2 -46.70 -27.45 19.66
CA ARG A 2 -47.56 -27.30 18.46
C ARG A 2 -46.71 -26.69 17.34
N ILE A 3 -46.33 -27.56 16.41
CA ILE A 3 -45.51 -27.29 15.23
C ILE A 3 -46.40 -26.66 14.15
N LYS A 4 -45.96 -25.58 13.51
CA LYS A 4 -46.49 -25.15 12.21
C LYS A 4 -45.33 -25.03 11.23
N LEU A 5 -45.20 -26.05 10.38
CA LEU A 5 -44.47 -26.01 9.12
C LEU A 5 -45.19 -25.05 8.17
N ILE A 6 -44.46 -24.13 7.56
CA ILE A 6 -44.85 -23.52 6.28
C ILE A 6 -43.60 -23.56 5.40
N ALA A 7 -43.64 -24.48 4.44
CA ALA A 7 -42.73 -24.57 3.32
C ALA A 7 -43.14 -23.52 2.26
N ILE A 8 -42.19 -22.80 1.70
CA ILE A 8 -42.40 -22.00 0.49
C ILE A 8 -41.32 -22.40 -0.53
N PHE A 9 -41.79 -23.16 -1.52
CA PHE A 9 -41.18 -23.40 -2.83
C PHE A 9 -41.34 -22.14 -3.70
N SER A 10 -40.28 -21.71 -4.38
CA SER A 10 -40.25 -21.01 -5.69
C SER A 10 -38.90 -20.31 -5.87
N ALA A 11 -38.26 -20.23 -7.02
CA ALA A 11 -38.36 -20.91 -8.30
C ALA A 11 -37.03 -20.61 -9.02
N LEU A 12 -36.54 -21.60 -9.75
CA LEU A 12 -35.33 -21.59 -10.55
C LEU A 12 -35.50 -20.60 -11.73
N PHE A 13 -34.65 -19.57 -11.84
CA PHE A 13 -34.51 -18.76 -13.06
C PHE A 13 -33.10 -18.93 -13.62
N LEU A 14 -32.95 -19.87 -14.55
CA LEU A 14 -31.85 -19.97 -15.49
C LEU A 14 -32.11 -18.97 -16.62
N SER A 15 -31.28 -17.94 -16.77
CA SER A 15 -31.25 -17.10 -17.98
C SER A 15 -30.07 -17.51 -18.89
N LEU A 16 -30.44 -17.83 -20.12
CA LEU A 16 -29.60 -18.34 -21.19
C LEU A 16 -28.96 -17.18 -21.99
N SER A 17 -27.75 -17.46 -22.46
CA SER A 17 -26.75 -16.67 -23.18
C SER A 17 -27.13 -16.09 -24.56
N LEU A 18 -26.59 -14.91 -24.90
CA LEU A 18 -26.24 -14.51 -26.27
C LEU A 18 -24.94 -13.66 -26.29
N THR A 19 -23.87 -14.18 -26.89
CA THR A 19 -22.76 -13.36 -27.42
C THR A 19 -22.51 -13.78 -28.86
N SER A 20 -22.55 -12.79 -29.75
CA SER A 20 -22.48 -12.92 -31.20
C SER A 20 -21.04 -13.05 -31.70
N THR A 21 -20.81 -14.10 -32.47
CA THR A 21 -19.66 -14.34 -33.34
C THR A 21 -19.77 -13.49 -34.61
N ILE A 22 -18.69 -12.80 -34.99
CA ILE A 22 -18.50 -12.30 -36.35
C ILE A 22 -17.14 -12.82 -36.85
N ALA A 23 -17.20 -13.60 -37.91
CA ALA A 23 -16.05 -14.12 -38.64
C ALA A 23 -15.93 -13.43 -40.01
N ALA A 24 -14.67 -13.17 -40.38
CA ALA A 24 -14.05 -13.24 -41.71
C ALA A 24 -14.62 -12.43 -42.90
N THR A 25 -13.76 -11.62 -43.53
CA THR A 25 -13.56 -11.72 -44.99
C THR A 25 -12.13 -11.28 -45.38
N LYS A 26 -11.47 -12.09 -46.20
CA LYS A 26 -10.17 -11.84 -46.82
C LYS A 26 -10.34 -11.41 -48.29
N SER A 27 -9.45 -10.51 -48.74
CA SER A 27 -8.89 -10.37 -50.12
C SER A 27 -9.86 -9.96 -51.26
N PRO A 28 -9.42 -9.54 -52.48
CA PRO A 28 -8.05 -9.38 -53.00
C PRO A 28 -7.77 -8.16 -53.97
N THR A 29 -6.50 -8.00 -54.41
CA THR A 29 -6.06 -7.53 -55.77
C THR A 29 -6.06 -6.01 -56.10
N PRO A 30 -5.27 -5.44 -57.08
CA PRO A 30 -4.03 -5.83 -57.79
C PRO A 30 -2.87 -4.79 -57.76
N THR A 31 -1.67 -5.25 -58.12
CA THR A 31 -0.50 -4.48 -58.59
C THR A 31 -0.61 -4.17 -60.10
N PRO A 32 -0.03 -3.06 -60.60
CA PRO A 32 0.76 -3.16 -61.84
C PRO A 32 2.14 -2.47 -61.76
N LYS A 33 3.08 -3.01 -62.54
CA LYS A 33 4.51 -2.66 -62.64
C LYS A 33 4.85 -2.20 -64.06
N ALA A 34 5.88 -1.35 -64.17
CA ALA A 34 6.69 -0.93 -65.34
C ALA A 34 6.12 0.26 -66.17
N SER A 35 6.89 1.20 -66.74
CA SER A 35 8.31 1.24 -67.11
C SER A 35 8.77 2.68 -67.47
N ALA A 36 10.10 2.92 -67.45
CA ALA A 36 10.93 3.89 -68.22
C ALA A 36 10.62 5.42 -68.15
N THR A 37 11.43 6.27 -67.49
CA THR A 37 12.75 6.87 -67.89
C THR A 37 12.69 7.94 -69.00
N GLN A 38 13.48 9.01 -68.81
CA GLN A 38 13.80 10.20 -69.63
C GLN A 38 12.95 11.45 -69.28
N LYS A 39 13.45 12.69 -69.10
CA LYS A 39 14.76 13.36 -69.28
C LYS A 39 14.69 14.71 -68.50
N ALA A 40 15.76 15.17 -67.85
CA ALA A 40 15.88 16.49 -67.19
C ALA A 40 16.21 17.62 -68.21
N PRO A 41 16.52 18.91 -67.85
CA PRO A 41 16.37 19.67 -66.60
C PRO A 41 15.87 21.14 -66.80
N VAL A 42 15.24 21.80 -65.80
CA VAL A 42 15.30 23.28 -65.70
C VAL A 42 15.46 23.74 -64.24
N LYS A 43 16.53 24.51 -64.05
CA LYS A 43 17.05 25.12 -62.82
C LYS A 43 16.00 25.90 -62.02
N LYS A 44 15.94 25.65 -60.70
CA LYS A 44 15.55 26.65 -59.70
C LYS A 44 16.52 26.64 -58.51
N ALA A 45 16.77 27.84 -58.01
CA ALA A 45 17.81 28.30 -57.10
C ALA A 45 17.96 27.51 -55.77
N PRO A 46 19.14 27.57 -55.11
CA PRO A 46 19.43 26.77 -53.92
C PRO A 46 18.65 27.29 -52.71
N VAL A 47 17.65 26.54 -52.26
CA VAL A 47 17.00 26.76 -50.97
C VAL A 47 17.92 26.23 -49.86
N LYS A 48 18.38 27.15 -49.01
CA LYS A 48 19.20 26.90 -47.81
C LYS A 48 18.61 25.74 -47.00
N LYS A 49 19.38 24.66 -46.82
CA LYS A 49 19.06 23.60 -45.84
C LYS A 49 19.15 24.20 -44.44
N ALA A 50 18.03 24.19 -43.71
CA ALA A 50 18.03 24.48 -42.29
C ALA A 50 18.94 23.46 -41.56
N PRO A 51 19.80 23.89 -40.62
CA PRO A 51 20.64 22.96 -39.88
C PRO A 51 19.75 22.06 -39.01
N VAL A 52 19.85 20.75 -39.25
CA VAL A 52 19.22 19.73 -38.42
C VAL A 52 19.74 19.92 -37.00
N LYS A 53 18.86 20.37 -36.09
CA LYS A 53 19.15 20.41 -34.66
C LYS A 53 19.51 18.99 -34.21
N LYS A 54 20.79 18.74 -33.94
CA LYS A 54 21.24 17.51 -33.28
C LYS A 54 20.45 17.37 -31.98
N LYS A 55 19.60 16.34 -31.89
CA LYS A 55 18.92 15.98 -30.65
C LYS A 55 20.01 15.77 -29.59
N LYS A 56 20.06 16.63 -28.58
CA LYS A 56 20.90 16.40 -27.39
C LYS A 56 20.51 15.03 -26.86
N LYS A 57 21.47 14.10 -26.76
CA LYS A 57 21.28 12.85 -26.02
C LYS A 57 20.84 13.27 -24.62
N VAL A 58 19.59 13.00 -24.27
CA VAL A 58 19.11 13.09 -22.89
C VAL A 58 20.03 12.15 -22.12
N ALA A 59 20.88 12.72 -21.26
CA ALA A 59 21.69 11.94 -20.35
C ALA A 59 20.72 11.03 -19.59
N LYS A 60 20.85 9.72 -19.79
CA LYS A 60 20.06 8.71 -19.09
C LYS A 60 20.35 8.96 -17.61
N LYS A 61 19.39 9.51 -16.85
CA LYS A 61 19.55 9.68 -15.39
C LYS A 61 20.00 8.32 -14.88
N LEU A 62 21.20 8.23 -14.31
CA LEU A 62 21.59 7.01 -13.63
C LEU A 62 20.51 6.71 -12.60
N PRO A 63 20.03 5.46 -12.49
CA PRO A 63 19.12 5.10 -11.42
C PRO A 63 19.79 5.50 -10.10
N SER A 64 19.03 6.19 -9.24
CA SER A 64 19.50 6.50 -7.89
C SER A 64 20.02 5.21 -7.26
N PRO A 65 21.18 5.22 -6.58
CA PRO A 65 21.68 4.02 -5.92
C PRO A 65 20.59 3.46 -5.01
N SER A 66 20.45 2.14 -5.01
CA SER A 66 19.47 1.46 -4.16
C SER A 66 19.72 1.85 -2.70
N PRO A 67 18.65 2.10 -1.92
CA PRO A 67 18.79 2.39 -0.50
C PRO A 67 19.63 1.33 0.22
N LYS A 68 20.48 1.76 1.16
CA LYS A 68 21.26 0.83 1.98
C LYS A 68 20.31 -0.02 2.83
N TRP A 69 20.39 -1.34 2.69
CA TRP A 69 19.63 -2.33 3.44
C TRP A 69 20.53 -3.01 4.49
N PRO A 70 20.04 -3.30 5.72
CA PRO A 70 18.70 -2.99 6.25
C PRO A 70 18.49 -1.49 6.51
N PRO A 71 17.23 -1.04 6.66
CA PRO A 71 16.93 0.37 6.89
C PRO A 71 17.58 0.86 8.18
N VAL A 72 18.25 2.00 8.13
CA VAL A 72 19.01 2.54 9.27
C VAL A 72 18.09 2.78 10.47
N GLY A 73 18.52 2.28 11.64
CA GLY A 73 17.81 2.45 12.91
C GLY A 73 16.64 1.50 13.13
N PHE A 74 16.43 0.53 12.24
CA PHE A 74 15.47 -0.55 12.47
C PHE A 74 16.12 -1.65 13.30
N LYS A 75 15.37 -2.15 14.28
CA LYS A 75 15.68 -3.35 15.05
C LYS A 75 15.23 -4.57 14.24
N THR A 76 15.94 -5.67 14.39
CA THR A 76 15.54 -6.99 13.89
C THR A 76 15.54 -7.96 15.06
N ASP A 77 15.02 -9.18 14.86
CA ASP A 77 15.08 -10.19 15.91
C ASP A 77 16.55 -10.49 16.29
N PRO A 78 16.86 -10.83 17.54
CA PRO A 78 18.25 -11.00 18.00
C PRO A 78 19.06 -12.03 17.20
N LEU A 79 18.37 -13.01 16.59
CA LEU A 79 18.99 -14.08 15.80
C LEU A 79 19.08 -13.70 14.31
N GLY A 80 18.41 -12.61 13.89
CA GLY A 80 18.32 -12.16 12.51
C GLY A 80 17.69 -13.20 11.57
N GLU A 81 16.85 -14.09 12.09
CA GLU A 81 16.28 -15.21 11.35
C GLU A 81 15.02 -14.81 10.59
N THR A 82 14.19 -13.94 11.17
CA THR A 82 12.92 -13.55 10.57
C THR A 82 13.08 -12.58 9.40
N LYS A 83 14.24 -11.90 9.32
CA LYS A 83 14.50 -10.81 8.37
C LYS A 83 13.40 -9.74 8.37
N LEU A 84 12.76 -9.58 9.53
CA LEU A 84 11.79 -8.52 9.81
C LEU A 84 12.51 -7.38 10.52
N TYR A 85 12.13 -6.17 10.12
CA TYR A 85 12.74 -4.94 10.57
C TYR A 85 11.65 -4.03 11.12
N LEU A 86 11.88 -3.52 12.33
CA LEU A 86 10.95 -2.74 13.10
C LEU A 86 11.59 -1.44 13.60
N LYS A 87 10.90 -0.33 13.45
CA LYS A 87 11.27 0.95 14.10
C LYS A 87 10.04 1.69 14.58
N VAL A 88 10.05 2.10 15.85
CA VAL A 88 9.11 3.11 16.35
C VAL A 88 9.70 4.49 15.97
N PRO A 89 9.00 5.30 15.15
CA PRO A 89 9.49 6.61 14.76
C PRO A 89 9.47 7.55 15.97
N ASN A 90 10.43 8.46 16.03
CA ASN A 90 10.33 9.59 16.96
C ASN A 90 9.30 10.62 16.46
N ALA A 91 8.92 11.58 17.31
CA ALA A 91 7.90 12.57 16.97
C ALA A 91 8.21 13.34 15.67
N LYS A 92 9.47 13.73 15.44
CA LYS A 92 9.89 14.47 14.24
C LYS A 92 9.81 13.61 12.98
N GLU A 93 10.25 12.36 13.07
CA GLU A 93 10.15 11.38 11.98
C GLU A 93 8.69 11.09 11.65
N LEU A 94 7.86 10.89 12.68
CA LEU A 94 6.44 10.60 12.51
C LEU A 94 5.73 11.75 11.80
N VAL A 95 5.91 13.00 12.25
CA VAL A 95 5.32 14.18 11.59
C VAL A 95 5.74 14.24 10.13
N GLY A 96 7.03 14.07 9.83
CA GLY A 96 7.52 14.06 8.44
C GLY A 96 6.89 12.98 7.57
N LEU A 97 6.72 11.77 8.12
CA LEU A 97 6.09 10.64 7.42
C LEU A 97 4.60 10.86 7.17
N LEU A 98 3.88 11.40 8.17
CA LEU A 98 2.45 11.69 8.06
C LEU A 98 2.20 12.84 7.08
N SER A 99 3.03 13.89 7.08
CA SER A 99 2.95 14.97 6.10
C SER A 99 3.20 14.50 4.66
N ALA A 100 4.02 13.46 4.48
CA ALA A 100 4.31 12.88 3.16
C ALA A 100 3.22 11.90 2.68
N LYS A 101 2.34 11.41 3.56
CA LYS A 101 1.33 10.40 3.25
C LYS A 101 -0.09 10.93 3.47
N SER A 102 -0.64 11.58 2.45
CA SER A 102 -2.03 12.08 2.44
C SER A 102 -3.07 11.01 2.75
N ALA A 103 -2.81 9.74 2.38
CA ALA A 103 -3.68 8.60 2.68
C ALA A 103 -3.89 8.35 4.19
N LEU A 104 -2.97 8.81 5.05
CA LEU A 104 -3.07 8.66 6.50
C LEU A 104 -3.73 9.89 7.17
N ALA A 105 -4.00 10.96 6.43
CA ALA A 105 -4.45 12.23 7.01
C ALA A 105 -5.76 12.10 7.80
N SER A 106 -6.70 11.28 7.34
CA SER A 106 -7.95 11.02 8.06
C SER A 106 -7.72 10.30 9.39
N GLN A 107 -6.81 9.33 9.42
CA GLN A 107 -6.46 8.58 10.62
C GLN A 107 -5.71 9.46 11.63
N VAL A 108 -4.86 10.37 11.15
CA VAL A 108 -4.15 11.35 12.00
C VAL A 108 -5.10 12.30 12.70
N LYS A 109 -6.24 12.64 12.09
CA LYS A 109 -7.25 13.47 12.74
C LYS A 109 -7.81 12.80 14.00
N SER A 110 -8.05 11.49 13.96
CA SER A 110 -8.48 10.75 15.16
C SER A 110 -7.42 10.79 16.27
N CYS A 111 -6.14 10.86 15.91
CA CYS A 111 -5.03 10.94 16.86
C CYS A 111 -4.91 12.29 17.59
N THR A 112 -5.77 13.27 17.29
CA THR A 112 -5.90 14.48 18.12
C THR A 112 -6.86 14.29 19.29
N GLN A 113 -7.66 13.21 19.27
CA GLN A 113 -8.68 12.91 20.27
C GLN A 113 -8.37 11.60 21.02
N PHE A 114 -7.78 10.64 20.31
CA PHE A 114 -7.47 9.31 20.82
C PHE A 114 -5.95 9.06 20.88
N THR A 115 -5.56 8.17 21.78
CA THR A 115 -4.19 7.70 21.92
C THR A 115 -3.80 6.91 20.66
N CYS A 116 -2.73 7.35 20.00
CA CYS A 116 -2.21 6.71 18.79
C CYS A 116 -0.75 6.29 18.95
N GLY A 117 -0.38 5.24 18.23
CA GLY A 117 1.00 4.80 18.03
C GLY A 117 1.34 4.75 16.55
N ALA A 118 2.62 4.71 16.23
CA ALA A 118 3.07 4.47 14.87
C ALA A 118 4.26 3.53 14.86
N VAL A 119 4.34 2.72 13.81
CA VAL A 119 5.36 1.70 13.66
C VAL A 119 5.79 1.65 12.21
N LEU A 120 7.10 1.62 11.98
CA LEU A 120 7.69 1.39 10.67
C LEU A 120 8.11 -0.08 10.59
N VAL A 121 7.62 -0.78 9.58
CA VAL A 121 7.87 -2.20 9.37
C VAL A 121 8.45 -2.42 7.99
N ALA A 122 9.37 -3.37 7.86
CA ALA A 122 9.90 -3.79 6.58
C ALA A 122 10.36 -5.26 6.66
N ALA A 123 10.32 -5.96 5.52
CA ALA A 123 10.77 -7.35 5.41
C ALA A 123 11.70 -7.50 4.21
N GLU A 124 12.71 -8.36 4.34
CA GLU A 124 13.66 -8.61 3.26
C GLU A 124 12.98 -9.17 2.00
N ILE A 125 12.08 -10.14 2.17
CA ILE A 125 11.32 -10.76 1.07
C ILE A 125 9.95 -10.11 0.80
N GLY A 126 9.60 -9.08 1.58
CA GLY A 126 8.28 -8.47 1.55
C GLY A 126 7.25 -9.25 2.35
N CYS A 127 6.01 -8.79 2.31
CA CYS A 127 4.96 -9.33 3.17
C CYS A 127 3.62 -9.31 2.48
N ARG A 128 2.83 -10.39 2.56
CA ARG A 128 1.47 -10.39 1.96
C ARG A 128 0.52 -9.50 2.74
N TRP A 129 0.64 -9.47 4.06
CA TRP A 129 -0.02 -8.51 4.93
C TRP A 129 0.64 -8.49 6.31
N TRP A 130 0.53 -7.35 6.97
CA TRP A 130 1.15 -7.12 8.27
C TRP A 130 0.10 -7.16 9.36
N ARG A 131 0.46 -7.74 10.50
CA ARG A 131 -0.26 -7.57 11.76
C ARG A 131 0.63 -6.86 12.75
N VAL A 132 0.11 -5.82 13.38
CA VAL A 132 0.78 -5.12 14.49
C VAL A 132 -0.14 -5.18 15.70
N THR A 133 0.35 -5.74 16.79
CA THR A 133 -0.35 -5.74 18.08
C THR A 133 0.40 -4.88 19.08
N ALA A 134 -0.34 -4.22 19.97
CA ALA A 134 0.25 -3.39 21.01
C ALA A 134 -0.72 -3.21 22.19
N ASP A 135 -0.19 -2.72 23.31
CA ASP A 135 -0.95 -2.35 24.49
C ASP A 135 -1.05 -0.82 24.59
N VAL A 136 -2.18 -0.32 25.09
CA VAL A 136 -2.32 1.08 25.53
C VAL A 136 -2.12 1.10 27.04
N VAL A 137 -1.06 1.74 27.50
CA VAL A 137 -0.71 1.82 28.92
C VAL A 137 -0.51 3.26 29.34
N GLY A 138 -0.77 3.59 30.59
CA GLY A 138 -0.59 4.94 31.12
C GLY A 138 -0.81 5.00 32.62
N ALA A 139 -0.71 6.19 33.21
CA ALA A 139 -1.07 6.37 34.61
C ALA A 139 -2.59 6.26 34.81
N THR A 140 -3.02 5.71 35.95
CA THR A 140 -4.44 5.64 36.33
C THR A 140 -5.10 7.02 36.36
N SER A 141 -4.42 8.03 36.90
CA SER A 141 -4.85 9.43 36.85
C SER A 141 -3.64 10.37 37.00
N PRO A 142 -3.79 11.69 36.81
CA PRO A 142 -2.71 12.65 37.08
C PRO A 142 -2.16 12.57 38.52
N GLU A 143 -3.03 12.25 39.49
CA GLU A 143 -2.72 12.11 40.92
C GLU A 143 -2.22 10.70 41.27
N ASN A 144 -2.72 9.67 40.58
CA ASN A 144 -2.32 8.27 40.75
C ASN A 144 -1.48 7.79 39.56
N ARG A 145 -0.16 7.86 39.72
CA ARG A 145 0.82 7.48 38.70
C ARG A 145 1.04 5.97 38.54
N THR A 146 0.23 5.13 39.17
CA THR A 146 0.30 3.68 38.97
C THR A 146 0.01 3.36 37.51
N THR A 147 0.85 2.54 36.88
CA THR A 147 0.66 2.15 35.47
C THR A 147 -0.48 1.15 35.36
N LYS A 148 -1.40 1.42 34.43
CA LYS A 148 -2.52 0.58 34.07
C LYS A 148 -2.52 0.32 32.56
N THR A 149 -2.97 -0.86 32.15
CA THR A 149 -3.32 -1.17 30.77
C THR A 149 -4.77 -0.80 30.51
N PHE A 150 -5.00 0.09 29.55
CA PHE A 150 -6.32 0.57 29.15
C PHE A 150 -6.95 -0.31 28.08
N GLY A 151 -6.13 -0.98 27.26
CA GLY A 151 -6.62 -1.85 26.21
C GLY A 151 -5.51 -2.42 25.36
N LYS A 152 -5.92 -3.23 24.39
CA LYS A 152 -5.06 -3.86 23.39
C LYS A 152 -5.53 -3.47 22.00
N ILE A 153 -4.59 -3.13 21.12
CA ILE A 153 -4.86 -2.80 19.73
C ILE A 153 -4.25 -3.84 18.81
N THR A 154 -5.00 -4.21 17.77
CA THR A 154 -4.52 -4.99 16.63
C THR A 154 -4.78 -4.19 15.36
N ALA A 155 -3.75 -3.92 14.58
CA ALA A 155 -3.86 -3.30 13.27
C ALA A 155 -3.31 -4.22 12.18
N ASP A 156 -4.18 -4.57 11.23
CA ASP A 156 -3.82 -5.36 10.07
C ASP A 156 -3.77 -4.44 8.84
N VAL A 157 -2.64 -4.47 8.11
CA VAL A 157 -2.47 -3.66 6.88
C VAL A 157 -2.01 -4.50 5.70
N GLY A 158 -2.23 -3.96 4.50
CA GLY A 158 -1.98 -4.64 3.24
C GLY A 158 -0.50 -4.96 2.95
N ARG A 159 -0.30 -5.58 1.79
CA ARG A 159 0.97 -6.06 1.27
C ARG A 159 2.09 -5.01 1.26
N SER A 160 3.33 -5.48 1.47
CA SER A 160 4.55 -4.75 1.10
C SER A 160 5.41 -5.54 0.13
N ALA A 161 6.08 -4.85 -0.78
CA ALA A 161 7.14 -5.41 -1.61
C ALA A 161 8.38 -5.76 -0.78
N PRO A 162 9.32 -6.58 -1.32
CA PRO A 162 10.65 -6.76 -0.75
C PRO A 162 11.30 -5.41 -0.44
N GLN A 163 11.85 -5.31 0.77
CA GLN A 163 12.59 -4.14 1.24
C GLN A 163 11.79 -2.81 1.24
N GLN A 164 10.46 -2.88 1.18
CA GLN A 164 9.59 -1.72 1.29
C GLN A 164 9.31 -1.41 2.76
N VAL A 165 9.57 -0.17 3.18
CA VAL A 165 9.16 0.36 4.49
C VAL A 165 7.68 0.76 4.44
N VAL A 166 6.88 0.15 5.32
CA VAL A 166 5.48 0.49 5.54
C VAL A 166 5.33 1.21 6.86
N THR A 167 4.46 2.22 6.90
CA THR A 167 4.09 2.93 8.13
C THR A 167 2.73 2.41 8.56
N VAL A 168 2.66 1.79 9.73
CA VAL A 168 1.42 1.32 10.35
C VAL A 168 1.06 2.31 11.46
N LEU A 169 -0.13 2.90 11.36
CA LEU A 169 -0.67 3.77 12.40
C LEU A 169 -1.65 2.96 13.26
N LEU A 170 -1.43 2.98 14.57
CA LEU A 170 -2.22 2.30 15.59
C LEU A 170 -3.18 3.34 16.17
N VAL A 171 -4.38 3.45 15.59
CA VAL A 171 -5.41 4.40 16.03
C VAL A 171 -6.37 3.67 16.96
N THR A 172 -6.39 4.05 18.23
CA THR A 172 -7.26 3.43 19.24
C THR A 172 -8.56 4.24 19.38
N THR A 173 -9.51 3.74 20.16
CA THR A 173 -10.64 4.53 20.66
C THR A 173 -10.46 4.94 22.13
N GLU A 174 -9.26 4.75 22.67
CA GLU A 174 -8.88 5.26 23.99
C GLU A 174 -8.65 6.77 23.90
N PRO A 175 -9.40 7.62 24.63
CA PRO A 175 -9.16 9.06 24.64
C PRO A 175 -7.71 9.38 25.05
N ILE A 176 -7.21 10.57 24.71
CA ILE A 176 -5.90 11.01 25.23
C ILE A 176 -6.04 11.35 26.72
N GLY A 177 -5.37 10.59 27.58
CA GLY A 177 -5.38 10.75 29.04
C GLY A 177 -4.00 11.06 29.64
N ALA A 178 -3.85 10.77 30.94
CA ALA A 178 -2.65 11.07 31.72
C ALA A 178 -1.46 10.18 31.35
N GLY A 179 -0.79 10.51 30.24
CA GLY A 179 0.42 9.82 29.79
C GLY A 179 0.15 8.43 29.18
N GLN A 180 -1.04 8.24 28.61
CA GLN A 180 -1.32 7.02 27.84
C GLN A 180 -0.44 6.98 26.58
N ILE A 181 0.18 5.83 26.35
CA ILE A 181 1.06 5.55 25.23
C ILE A 181 0.75 4.16 24.66
N VAL A 182 1.15 3.96 23.41
CA VAL A 182 1.18 2.64 22.80
C VAL A 182 2.53 1.98 23.10
N SER A 183 2.51 0.80 23.72
CA SER A 183 3.70 0.03 24.11
C SER A 183 3.54 -1.45 23.79
N ASN A 184 4.55 -2.27 24.12
CA ASN A 184 4.51 -3.74 23.91
C ASN A 184 4.16 -4.12 22.46
N ILE A 185 4.78 -3.43 21.51
CA ILE A 185 4.51 -3.58 20.09
C ILE A 185 5.11 -4.90 19.58
N ASN A 186 4.27 -5.77 19.03
CA ASN A 186 4.68 -6.94 18.26
C ASN A 186 4.26 -6.79 16.80
N VAL A 187 5.08 -7.32 15.88
CA VAL A 187 4.83 -7.25 14.44
C VAL A 187 5.02 -8.60 13.80
N ASP A 188 4.00 -9.04 13.08
CA ASP A 188 4.03 -10.28 12.31
C ASP A 188 3.90 -9.96 10.82
N CYS A 189 4.77 -10.59 10.04
CA CYS A 189 4.62 -10.63 8.60
C CYS A 189 3.95 -11.94 8.17
N ASN A 190 2.74 -11.84 7.62
CA ASN A 190 1.97 -13.00 7.23
C ASN A 190 2.15 -13.31 5.74
N GLN A 191 2.39 -14.58 5.44
CA GLN A 191 2.53 -15.11 4.07
C GLN A 191 1.28 -15.89 3.61
N GLY A 192 0.34 -16.18 4.51
CA GLY A 192 -0.97 -16.75 4.19
C GLY A 192 -1.99 -15.69 3.76
N ASP A 193 -3.21 -16.11 3.44
CA ASP A 193 -4.30 -15.19 3.16
C ASP A 193 -4.76 -14.47 4.44
N PRO A 194 -5.22 -13.20 4.35
CA PRO A 194 -5.74 -12.48 5.50
C PRO A 194 -6.98 -13.16 6.09
N SER A 195 -7.11 -13.13 7.41
CA SER A 195 -8.29 -13.64 8.12
C SER A 195 -9.53 -12.73 8.01
N GLY A 196 -9.38 -11.54 7.43
CA GLY A 196 -10.44 -10.53 7.31
C GLY A 196 -10.07 -9.42 6.33
N PRO A 197 -10.94 -8.41 6.17
CA PRO A 197 -10.66 -7.27 5.28
C PRO A 197 -9.44 -6.47 5.75
N LEU A 198 -8.72 -5.88 4.80
CA LEU A 198 -7.57 -5.01 5.07
C LEU A 198 -7.80 -3.63 4.43
N PRO A 199 -7.37 -2.52 5.08
CA PRO A 199 -6.84 -2.47 6.44
C PRO A 199 -7.96 -2.69 7.48
N ASN A 200 -7.59 -3.22 8.64
CA ASN A 200 -8.47 -3.35 9.79
C ASN A 200 -7.75 -2.86 11.05
N THR A 201 -8.49 -2.27 11.98
CA THR A 201 -7.97 -1.91 13.29
C THR A 201 -9.03 -2.21 14.33
N ASP A 202 -8.66 -3.05 15.30
CA ASP A 202 -9.49 -3.45 16.42
C ASP A 202 -8.85 -2.99 17.72
N TYR A 203 -9.62 -2.32 18.57
CA TYR A 203 -9.18 -1.90 19.91
C TYR A 203 -10.12 -2.49 20.94
N GLN A 204 -9.56 -3.27 21.86
CA GLN A 204 -10.27 -3.92 22.95
C GLN A 204 -9.90 -3.24 24.25
N VAL A 205 -10.87 -2.57 24.86
CA VAL A 205 -10.72 -1.96 26.18
C VAL A 205 -10.51 -3.08 27.21
N SER A 206 -9.53 -2.90 28.10
CA SER A 206 -9.28 -3.83 29.20
C SER A 206 -10.44 -3.77 30.19
N ALA A 207 -10.87 -4.93 30.70
CA ALA A 207 -11.81 -4.96 31.80
C ALA A 207 -11.18 -4.27 33.03
N ASN A 208 -11.94 -3.37 33.65
CA ASN A 208 -11.53 -2.63 34.85
C ASN A 208 -11.47 -3.52 36.08
#